data_AF-A0A3D5XAP6-F1
#
_entry.id   AF-A0A3D5XAP6-F1
#
_cell.length_a   1.000
_cell.length_b   1.000
_cell.length_c   1.000
_cell.angle_alpha   90.00
_cell.angle_beta   90.00
_cell.angle_gamma   90.00
#
_symmetry.space_group_name_H-M   'P 1'
#
loop_
_entity.id
_entity.type
_entity.pdbx_description
1 polymer ?
#
loop_
_entity_poly.entity_id
_entity_poly.type
_entity_poly.pdbx_seq_one_letter_code
_entity_poly.pdbx_strand_id
1 'polypeptide(L)'
;YQSSGDRSSDYEWHCFWRTYYGDYLRMLFEMVRERGVTVPLFHNLPGWIYGHGYDFPLNITMYEDLYGEKSEIIFGIDHIPEFVSYRNMHDDRAINDITRAMQGKKPLFAAEFQSGSREYHVVPNPREMELFYKASIANGLTGWNYYMFSQGKNPLRKGYSGDTFYWFTPLTADGERTSAFPLVKKMSKILNTTESLILNAQRKAEVCVLFYPPYYATELERPEVGASNLQFVPAAIRRPAYFDGLIKVLQLLNIDYDMADLTRTNGDKLNKYEQVWVFSTDEMNANDQQTVVDYVKLGGNAVLFPNLPYREMNQSPCNIIRNALQATPTGHEIIDSPLIDILDFKDVKCANPQMVYSDES
;
A
#
# COMPACT_ATOMS: atom_id res chain seq x y z
N TYR A 1 13.28 -1.86 20.23
CA TYR A 1 13.82 -3.20 20.49
C TYR A 1 14.94 -3.16 21.53
N GLN A 2 15.15 -4.25 22.27
CA GLN A 2 16.18 -4.37 23.32
C GLN A 2 17.50 -4.98 22.82
N SER A 3 17.51 -5.59 21.63
CA SER A 3 18.69 -6.13 20.95
C SER A 3 18.36 -6.43 19.48
N SER A 4 19.34 -6.81 18.67
CA SER A 4 19.09 -7.42 17.35
C SER A 4 18.28 -8.71 17.48
N GLY A 5 18.61 -9.61 18.42
CA GLY A 5 17.84 -10.84 18.64
C GLY A 5 16.36 -10.59 18.98
N ASP A 6 16.06 -9.53 19.75
CA ASP A 6 14.69 -9.09 20.04
C ASP A 6 13.98 -8.60 18.76
N ARG A 7 14.66 -7.80 17.92
CA ARG A 7 14.14 -7.38 16.59
C ARG A 7 13.85 -8.57 15.68
N SER A 8 14.75 -9.56 15.61
CA SER A 8 14.53 -10.80 14.85
C SER A 8 13.31 -11.56 15.36
N SER A 9 13.17 -11.70 16.68
CA SER A 9 12.06 -12.44 17.30
C SER A 9 10.73 -11.73 17.07
N ASP A 10 10.74 -10.40 17.08
CA ASP A 10 9.58 -9.57 16.75
C ASP A 10 9.14 -9.76 15.29
N TYR A 11 10.08 -9.78 14.34
CA TYR A 11 9.77 -10.09 12.94
C TYR A 11 9.15 -11.49 12.78
N GLU A 12 9.76 -12.52 13.37
CA GLU A 12 9.22 -13.90 13.33
C GLU A 12 7.83 -14.01 13.97
N TRP A 13 7.59 -13.27 15.05
CA TRP A 13 6.26 -13.16 15.67
C TRP A 13 5.23 -12.57 14.70
N HIS A 14 5.59 -11.53 13.95
CA HIS A 14 4.71 -10.96 12.93
C HIS A 14 4.45 -11.91 11.75
N CYS A 15 5.43 -12.70 11.33
CA CYS A 15 5.26 -13.75 10.32
C CYS A 15 4.34 -14.88 10.80
N PHE A 16 4.45 -15.28 12.07
CA PHE A 16 3.53 -16.25 12.68
C PHE A 16 2.08 -15.76 12.60
N TRP A 17 1.80 -14.50 12.95
CA TRP A 17 0.43 -13.97 12.91
C TRP A 17 -0.14 -13.88 11.50
N ARG A 18 0.67 -13.55 10.50
CA ARG A 18 0.25 -13.59 9.08
C ARG A 18 -0.24 -14.98 8.67
N THR A 19 0.51 -16.02 9.07
CA THR A 19 0.09 -17.40 8.87
C THR A 19 -1.22 -17.71 9.61
N TYR A 20 -1.32 -17.33 10.89
CA TYR A 20 -2.51 -17.55 11.70
C TYR A 20 -3.78 -16.91 11.09
N TYR A 21 -3.71 -15.65 10.65
CA TYR A 21 -4.85 -14.99 10.01
C TYR A 21 -5.18 -15.61 8.64
N GLY A 22 -4.16 -16.03 7.89
CA GLY A 22 -4.32 -16.80 6.67
C GLY A 22 -5.08 -18.11 6.89
N ASP A 23 -4.69 -18.89 7.90
CA ASP A 23 -5.31 -20.16 8.27
C ASP A 23 -6.77 -19.96 8.71
N TYR A 24 -7.04 -18.92 9.50
CA TYR A 24 -8.40 -18.59 9.91
C TYR A 24 -9.30 -18.28 8.72
N LEU A 25 -8.83 -17.46 7.77
CA LEU A 25 -9.63 -17.11 6.60
C LEU A 25 -9.80 -18.31 5.66
N ARG A 26 -8.81 -19.20 5.55
CA ARG A 26 -8.91 -20.46 4.82
C ARG A 26 -9.97 -21.39 5.42
N MET A 27 -10.00 -21.53 6.75
CA MET A 27 -11.03 -22.30 7.46
C MET A 27 -12.44 -21.75 7.14
N LEU A 28 -12.64 -20.43 7.24
CA LEU A 28 -13.94 -19.83 6.91
C LEU A 28 -14.33 -20.06 5.45
N PHE A 29 -13.36 -19.94 4.55
CA PHE A 29 -13.53 -20.18 3.13
C PHE A 29 -14.00 -21.63 2.84
N GLU A 30 -13.32 -22.62 3.43
CA GLU A 30 -13.66 -24.04 3.31
C GLU A 30 -15.07 -24.32 3.86
N MET A 31 -15.40 -23.76 5.02
CA MET A 31 -16.75 -23.88 5.61
C MET A 31 -17.84 -23.34 4.67
N VAL A 32 -17.58 -22.25 3.95
CA VAL A 32 -18.52 -21.70 2.96
C VAL A 32 -18.64 -22.63 1.75
N ARG A 33 -17.53 -23.20 1.26
CA ARG A 33 -17.53 -24.16 0.15
C ARG A 33 -18.22 -25.48 0.49
N GLU A 34 -18.03 -26.04 1.69
CA GLU A 34 -18.72 -27.24 2.18
C GLU A 34 -20.25 -27.10 2.20
N ARG A 35 -20.74 -25.87 2.34
CA ARG A 35 -22.19 -25.54 2.30
C ARG A 35 -22.73 -25.39 0.87
N GLY A 36 -21.90 -25.65 -0.15
CA GLY A 36 -22.31 -25.64 -1.56
C GLY A 36 -22.34 -24.25 -2.20
N VAL A 37 -21.75 -23.22 -1.57
CA VAL A 37 -21.63 -21.89 -2.18
C VAL A 37 -20.54 -21.95 -3.26
N THR A 38 -20.88 -21.65 -4.52
CA THR A 38 -19.96 -21.75 -5.67
C THR A 38 -19.60 -20.41 -6.31
N VAL A 39 -20.20 -19.30 -5.87
CA VAL A 39 -19.87 -17.96 -6.37
C VAL A 39 -18.49 -17.50 -5.88
N PRO A 40 -17.84 -16.54 -6.56
CA PRO A 40 -16.61 -15.92 -6.07
C PRO A 40 -16.79 -15.38 -4.65
N LEU A 41 -15.82 -15.62 -3.78
CA LEU A 41 -15.79 -15.08 -2.43
C LEU A 41 -14.74 -13.98 -2.36
N PHE A 42 -15.06 -12.93 -1.61
CA PHE A 42 -14.11 -11.87 -1.33
C PHE A 42 -13.99 -11.63 0.17
N HIS A 43 -12.82 -11.13 0.57
CA HIS A 43 -12.54 -10.63 1.91
C HIS A 43 -12.26 -9.13 1.82
N ASN A 44 -12.82 -8.34 2.72
CA ASN A 44 -12.63 -6.90 2.71
C ASN A 44 -11.37 -6.50 3.49
N LEU A 45 -10.55 -5.62 2.92
CA LEU A 45 -9.32 -5.09 3.50
C LEU A 45 -9.51 -3.65 3.98
N PRO A 46 -9.40 -3.41 5.31
CA PRO A 46 -9.44 -2.07 5.85
C PRO A 46 -8.10 -1.34 5.65
N GLY A 47 -8.06 -0.06 6.01
CA GLY A 47 -6.81 0.71 6.11
C GLY A 47 -6.82 2.09 5.47
N TRP A 48 -7.96 2.51 4.91
CA TRP A 48 -8.24 3.92 4.66
C TRP A 48 -9.09 4.47 5.80
N ILE A 49 -8.47 5.18 6.74
CA ILE A 49 -9.12 5.70 7.95
C ILE A 49 -8.71 7.16 8.14
N TYR A 50 -9.63 8.00 8.63
CA TYR A 50 -9.36 9.42 8.89
C TYR A 50 -8.85 10.16 7.64
N GLY A 51 -9.37 9.75 6.50
CA GLY A 51 -9.06 10.28 5.18
C GLY A 51 -7.68 9.92 4.62
N HIS A 52 -6.95 8.97 5.23
CA HIS A 52 -5.65 8.52 4.74
C HIS A 52 -5.53 7.00 4.60
N GLY A 53 -4.83 6.57 3.55
CA GLY A 53 -4.60 5.18 3.15
C GLY A 53 -3.22 4.62 3.49
N TYR A 54 -2.35 5.35 4.17
CA TYR A 54 -0.96 4.92 4.41
C TYR A 54 -0.83 3.69 5.34
N ASP A 55 -1.90 3.32 6.05
CA ASP A 55 -1.96 2.10 6.88
C ASP A 55 -2.56 0.90 6.13
N PHE A 56 -3.19 1.10 4.97
CA PHE A 56 -3.65 0.02 4.10
C PHE A 56 -2.57 -1.05 3.80
N PRO A 57 -1.31 -0.68 3.48
CA PRO A 57 -0.32 -1.68 3.13
C PRO A 57 0.08 -2.56 4.31
N LEU A 58 -0.17 -2.15 5.56
CA LEU A 58 -0.04 -3.03 6.72
C LEU A 58 -1.10 -4.13 6.67
N ASN A 59 -2.38 -3.76 6.50
CA ASN A 59 -3.49 -4.72 6.48
C ASN A 59 -3.40 -5.72 5.31
N ILE A 60 -3.00 -5.28 4.11
CA ILE A 60 -2.90 -6.20 2.97
C ILE A 60 -1.82 -7.27 3.19
N THR A 61 -0.72 -6.94 3.87
CA THR A 61 0.35 -7.90 4.12
C THR A 61 0.00 -8.95 5.17
N MET A 62 -1.07 -8.75 5.95
CA MET A 62 -1.57 -9.75 6.90
C MET A 62 -2.04 -11.04 6.26
N TYR A 63 -2.35 -11.00 4.97
CA TYR A 63 -2.89 -12.13 4.21
C TYR A 63 -1.92 -12.61 3.12
N GLU A 64 -0.61 -12.38 3.30
CA GLU A 64 0.42 -12.68 2.29
C GLU A 64 0.35 -14.11 1.73
N ASP A 65 0.02 -15.08 2.59
CA ASP A 65 -0.12 -16.50 2.24
C ASP A 65 -1.37 -16.83 1.41
N LEU A 66 -2.27 -15.86 1.19
CA LEU A 66 -3.52 -16.08 0.44
C LEU A 66 -3.51 -15.43 -0.95
N TYR A 67 -2.39 -14.84 -1.38
CA TYR A 67 -2.31 -14.21 -2.69
C TYR A 67 -1.75 -15.09 -3.80
N GLY A 68 -2.03 -14.71 -5.05
CA GLY A 68 -1.69 -15.49 -6.24
C GLY A 68 -2.50 -16.78 -6.30
N GLU A 69 -1.86 -17.88 -6.68
CA GLU A 69 -2.50 -19.19 -6.88
C GLU A 69 -2.78 -19.95 -5.57
N LYS A 70 -2.40 -19.41 -4.41
CA LYS A 70 -2.56 -20.08 -3.11
C LYS A 70 -4.00 -20.10 -2.60
N SER A 71 -4.85 -19.20 -3.11
CA SER A 71 -6.26 -19.11 -2.72
C SER A 71 -7.06 -18.48 -3.86
N GLU A 72 -8.34 -18.81 -3.95
CA GLU A 72 -9.28 -18.18 -4.88
C GLU A 72 -9.92 -16.89 -4.32
N ILE A 73 -9.70 -16.58 -3.05
CA ILE A 73 -10.28 -15.40 -2.38
C ILE A 73 -9.85 -14.12 -3.10
N ILE A 74 -10.82 -13.27 -3.42
CA ILE A 74 -10.58 -11.91 -3.91
C ILE A 74 -10.46 -11.00 -2.69
N PHE A 75 -9.47 -10.12 -2.66
CA PHE A 75 -9.33 -9.12 -1.63
C PHE A 75 -9.90 -7.80 -2.14
N GLY A 76 -11.02 -7.40 -1.56
CA GLY A 76 -11.67 -6.13 -1.81
C GLY A 76 -11.06 -5.04 -0.93
N ILE A 77 -11.05 -3.80 -1.43
CA ILE A 77 -10.43 -2.65 -0.73
C ILE A 77 -11.48 -1.70 -0.17
N ASP A 78 -11.15 -1.10 0.98
CA ASP A 78 -11.85 0.04 1.55
C ASP A 78 -11.32 1.36 1.00
N HIS A 79 -12.15 2.05 0.22
CA HIS A 79 -11.88 3.32 -0.41
C HIS A 79 -12.70 4.43 0.26
N ILE A 80 -12.17 4.92 1.39
CA ILE A 80 -12.83 5.87 2.30
C ILE A 80 -12.02 7.18 2.43
N PRO A 81 -12.00 8.03 1.39
CA PRO A 81 -11.16 9.24 1.35
C PRO A 81 -11.55 10.29 2.39
N GLU A 82 -12.80 10.32 2.86
CA GLU A 82 -13.43 11.34 3.71
C GLU A 82 -13.48 12.76 3.10
N PHE A 83 -12.41 13.20 2.45
CA PHE A 83 -12.21 14.42 1.69
C PHE A 83 -11.27 14.14 0.51
N VAL A 84 -11.25 15.01 -0.51
CA VAL A 84 -10.29 14.86 -1.62
C VAL A 84 -9.47 16.14 -1.74
N SER A 85 -8.16 16.04 -1.51
CA SER A 85 -7.25 17.18 -1.59
C SER A 85 -5.83 16.76 -1.97
N TYR A 86 -4.93 17.74 -2.12
CA TYR A 86 -3.49 17.48 -2.29
C TYR A 86 -2.85 16.66 -1.15
N ARG A 87 -3.54 16.48 -0.03
CA ARG A 87 -3.04 15.70 1.12
C ARG A 87 -3.19 14.19 0.92
N ASN A 88 -4.21 13.74 0.19
CA ASN A 88 -4.58 12.33 0.10
C ASN A 88 -5.01 11.87 -1.32
N MET A 89 -4.85 12.71 -2.35
CA MET A 89 -5.23 12.35 -3.72
C MET A 89 -4.41 11.21 -4.34
N HIS A 90 -3.28 10.83 -3.72
CA HIS A 90 -2.44 9.73 -4.19
C HIS A 90 -2.78 8.38 -3.55
N ASP A 91 -3.53 8.41 -2.45
CA ASP A 91 -3.83 7.23 -1.64
C ASP A 91 -4.60 6.18 -2.45
N ASP A 92 -5.54 6.57 -3.32
CA ASP A 92 -6.29 5.62 -4.14
C ASP A 92 -5.39 4.91 -5.16
N ARG A 93 -4.47 5.63 -5.79
CA ARG A 93 -3.50 5.04 -6.70
C ARG A 93 -2.56 4.10 -5.96
N ALA A 94 -2.05 4.53 -4.81
CA ALA A 94 -1.16 3.73 -3.97
C ALA A 94 -1.84 2.42 -3.54
N ILE A 95 -3.05 2.48 -3.00
CA ILE A 95 -3.83 1.32 -2.56
C ILE A 95 -4.11 0.38 -3.73
N ASN A 96 -4.55 0.92 -4.87
CA ASN A 96 -4.82 0.14 -6.07
C ASN A 96 -3.59 -0.62 -6.57
N ASP A 97 -2.45 0.07 -6.67
CA ASP A 97 -1.20 -0.48 -7.19
C ASP A 97 -0.60 -1.52 -6.21
N ILE A 98 -0.64 -1.27 -4.90
CA ILE A 98 -0.23 -2.24 -3.86
C ILE A 98 -1.12 -3.48 -3.90
N THR A 99 -2.43 -3.28 -4.03
CA THR A 99 -3.37 -4.40 -4.12
C THR A 99 -3.10 -5.24 -5.35
N ARG A 100 -2.85 -4.61 -6.50
CA ARG A 100 -2.50 -5.31 -7.74
C ARG A 100 -1.18 -6.06 -7.62
N ALA A 101 -0.16 -5.45 -7.00
CA ALA A 101 1.15 -6.06 -6.78
C ALA A 101 1.06 -7.34 -5.93
N MET A 102 0.29 -7.29 -4.84
CA MET A 102 0.09 -8.44 -3.94
C MET A 102 -0.84 -9.49 -4.55
N GLN A 103 -2.02 -9.08 -5.00
CA GLN A 103 -3.10 -9.97 -5.44
C GLN A 103 -2.85 -10.60 -6.82
N GLY A 104 -2.09 -9.93 -7.69
CA GLY A 104 -1.84 -10.38 -9.05
C GLY A 104 -3.01 -10.08 -10.00
N LYS A 105 -3.48 -11.10 -10.72
CA LYS A 105 -4.43 -10.93 -11.85
C LYS A 105 -5.91 -10.89 -11.46
N LYS A 106 -6.26 -11.11 -10.19
CA LYS A 106 -7.67 -11.04 -9.76
C LYS A 106 -8.20 -9.61 -9.90
N PRO A 107 -9.53 -9.42 -10.04
CA PRO A 107 -10.10 -8.09 -10.20
C PRO A 107 -9.73 -7.15 -9.07
N LEU A 108 -9.42 -5.90 -9.42
CA LEU A 108 -9.27 -4.84 -8.43
C LEU A 108 -10.67 -4.32 -8.10
N PHE A 109 -11.10 -4.53 -6.86
CA PHE A 109 -12.48 -4.36 -6.43
C PHE A 109 -12.56 -3.55 -5.13
N ALA A 110 -13.31 -2.45 -5.12
CA ALA A 110 -13.60 -1.71 -3.89
C ALA A 110 -14.87 -2.28 -3.23
N ALA A 111 -14.68 -3.07 -2.18
CA ALA A 111 -15.79 -3.63 -1.41
C ALA A 111 -16.57 -2.51 -0.69
N GLU A 112 -15.85 -1.50 -0.21
CA GLU A 112 -16.43 -0.28 0.32
C GLU A 112 -15.92 0.93 -0.47
N PHE A 113 -16.75 1.44 -1.39
CA PHE A 113 -16.49 2.69 -2.08
C PHE A 113 -17.33 3.79 -1.46
N GLN A 114 -16.69 4.70 -0.73
CA GLN A 114 -17.39 5.63 0.16
C GLN A 114 -18.54 6.33 -0.54
N SER A 115 -19.74 6.16 -0.01
CA SER A 115 -20.97 6.77 -0.49
C SER A 115 -21.80 7.28 0.69
N GLY A 116 -21.14 8.01 1.58
CA GLY A 116 -21.69 8.43 2.86
C GLY A 116 -20.56 8.51 3.87
N SER A 117 -20.90 8.53 5.16
CA SER A 117 -19.90 8.58 6.21
C SER A 117 -20.37 7.83 7.46
N ARG A 118 -19.47 7.11 8.10
CA ARG A 118 -19.69 6.59 9.45
C ARG A 118 -19.73 7.73 10.48
N GLU A 119 -18.99 8.80 10.20
CA GLU A 119 -18.75 9.93 11.09
C GLU A 119 -19.64 11.13 10.73
N TYR A 120 -20.43 11.62 11.70
CA TYR A 120 -21.35 12.76 11.50
C TYR A 120 -20.64 14.06 11.08
N HIS A 121 -19.38 14.24 11.51
CA HIS A 121 -18.61 15.45 11.22
C HIS A 121 -17.85 15.38 9.88
N VAL A 122 -17.84 14.22 9.22
CA VAL A 122 -17.29 14.05 7.87
C VAL A 122 -18.46 14.17 6.90
N VAL A 123 -18.57 15.32 6.25
CA VAL A 123 -19.65 15.63 5.30
C VAL A 123 -19.11 15.52 3.87
N PRO A 124 -19.37 14.42 3.15
CA PRO A 124 -18.82 14.23 1.81
C PRO A 124 -19.42 15.24 0.83
N ASN A 125 -18.56 15.91 0.06
CA ASN A 125 -18.97 16.79 -1.02
C ASN A 125 -19.15 15.98 -2.32
N PRO A 126 -20.34 15.96 -2.95
CA PRO A 126 -20.56 15.18 -4.17
C PRO A 126 -19.59 15.50 -5.32
N ARG A 127 -19.05 16.72 -5.41
CA ARG A 127 -18.08 17.06 -6.46
C ARG A 127 -16.71 16.45 -6.20
N GLU A 128 -16.26 16.45 -4.95
CA GLU A 128 -15.01 15.81 -4.53
C GLU A 128 -15.13 14.29 -4.70
N MET A 129 -16.25 13.71 -4.28
CA MET A 129 -16.52 12.29 -4.49
C MET A 129 -16.59 11.91 -5.97
N GLU A 130 -17.12 12.78 -6.86
CA GLU A 130 -17.07 12.54 -8.30
C GLU A 130 -15.63 12.46 -8.83
N LEU A 131 -14.76 13.35 -8.37
CA LEU A 131 -13.34 13.33 -8.72
C LEU A 131 -12.68 12.04 -8.23
N PHE A 132 -12.89 11.69 -6.97
CA PHE A 132 -12.39 10.45 -6.38
C PHE A 132 -12.84 9.22 -7.15
N TYR A 133 -14.14 9.11 -7.46
CA TYR A 133 -14.65 7.94 -8.16
C TYR A 133 -14.01 7.75 -9.52
N LYS A 134 -13.81 8.84 -10.27
CA LYS A 134 -13.13 8.80 -11.56
C LYS A 134 -11.64 8.50 -11.42
N ALA A 135 -10.98 9.08 -10.42
CA ALA A 135 -9.57 8.84 -10.13
C ALA A 135 -9.32 7.36 -9.84
N SER A 136 -10.10 6.73 -8.94
CA SER A 136 -9.94 5.31 -8.63
C SER A 136 -10.11 4.41 -9.84
N ILE A 137 -11.10 4.71 -10.71
CA ILE A 137 -11.32 3.98 -11.96
C ILE A 137 -10.14 4.17 -12.92
N ALA A 138 -9.67 5.41 -13.12
CA ALA A 138 -8.51 5.71 -13.95
C ALA A 138 -7.22 5.04 -13.42
N ASN A 139 -7.12 4.90 -12.09
CA ASN A 139 -6.04 4.20 -11.39
C ASN A 139 -6.25 2.68 -11.35
N GLY A 140 -7.14 2.12 -12.18
CA GLY A 140 -7.24 0.68 -12.45
C GLY A 140 -8.29 -0.08 -11.65
N LEU A 141 -9.19 0.60 -10.93
CA LEU A 141 -10.33 -0.04 -10.27
C LEU A 141 -11.32 -0.58 -11.30
N THR A 142 -11.60 -1.88 -11.23
CA THR A 142 -12.44 -2.59 -12.21
C THR A 142 -13.82 -3.00 -11.66
N GLY A 143 -14.04 -2.86 -10.36
CA GLY A 143 -15.34 -3.10 -9.73
C GLY A 143 -15.45 -2.38 -8.40
N TRP A 144 -16.67 -2.07 -7.97
CA TRP A 144 -16.91 -1.39 -6.70
C TRP A 144 -18.33 -1.59 -6.19
N ASN A 145 -18.51 -1.37 -4.89
CA ASN A 145 -19.80 -1.31 -4.22
C ASN A 145 -19.90 0.01 -3.42
N TYR A 146 -20.95 0.79 -3.67
CA TYR A 146 -21.16 2.06 -2.96
C TYR A 146 -21.55 1.83 -1.51
N TYR A 147 -20.66 2.17 -0.58
CA TYR A 147 -20.81 1.86 0.83
C TYR A 147 -20.80 3.13 1.69
N MET A 148 -21.84 3.46 2.46
CA MET A 148 -23.16 2.83 2.49
C MET A 148 -24.11 3.52 1.52
N PHE A 149 -24.70 2.80 0.56
CA PHE A 149 -25.69 3.38 -0.33
C PHE A 149 -26.97 3.89 0.40
N SER A 150 -27.37 3.21 1.47
CA SER A 150 -28.56 3.55 2.26
C SER A 150 -28.22 3.72 3.73
N GLN A 151 -28.78 4.76 4.35
CA GLN A 151 -28.70 4.96 5.79
C GLN A 151 -29.57 3.92 6.50
N GLY A 152 -29.06 3.36 7.58
CA GLY A 152 -29.81 2.49 8.47
C GLY A 152 -30.21 3.17 9.77
N LYS A 153 -31.01 2.45 10.56
CA LYS A 153 -31.31 2.79 11.96
C LYS A 153 -30.75 1.69 12.85
N ASN A 154 -29.86 2.04 13.76
CA ASN A 154 -29.32 1.13 14.75
C ASN A 154 -30.43 0.73 15.73
N PRO A 155 -30.57 -0.55 16.08
CA PRO A 155 -31.42 -0.95 17.18
C PRO A 155 -30.99 -0.28 18.50
N LEU A 156 -31.93 -0.15 19.44
CA LEU A 156 -31.68 0.43 20.75
C LEU A 156 -30.43 -0.19 21.40
N ARG A 157 -29.48 0.66 21.80
CA ARG A 157 -28.20 0.29 22.45
C ARG A 157 -27.29 -0.63 21.61
N LYS A 158 -27.48 -0.68 20.29
CA LYS A 158 -26.59 -1.42 19.36
C LYS A 158 -25.78 -0.53 18.41
N GLY A 159 -26.04 0.78 18.41
CA GLY A 159 -25.30 1.73 17.58
C GLY A 159 -24.02 2.22 18.24
N TYR A 160 -22.96 2.36 17.45
CA TYR A 160 -21.69 2.93 17.88
C TYR A 160 -21.82 4.44 18.17
N SER A 161 -22.47 5.18 17.26
CA SER A 161 -22.63 6.65 17.33
C SER A 161 -24.10 7.07 17.38
N GLY A 162 -24.90 6.40 18.23
CA GLY A 162 -26.34 6.69 18.36
C GLY A 162 -27.23 5.81 17.47
N ASP A 163 -28.46 6.26 17.24
CA ASP A 163 -29.49 5.50 16.52
C ASP A 163 -29.33 5.50 15.00
N THR A 164 -28.44 6.32 14.45
CA THR A 164 -28.21 6.44 13.01
C THR A 164 -27.06 5.55 12.55
N PHE A 165 -27.30 4.73 11.53
CA PHE A 165 -26.28 3.89 10.90
C PHE A 165 -25.88 4.51 9.56
N TYR A 166 -24.72 5.17 9.55
CA TYR A 166 -24.20 6.00 8.46
C TYR A 166 -25.00 7.29 8.21
N TRP A 167 -24.25 8.33 7.82
CA TRP A 167 -24.72 9.67 7.53
C TRP A 167 -24.44 10.01 6.06
N PHE A 168 -25.19 10.97 5.52
CA PHE A 168 -24.97 11.55 4.18
C PHE A 168 -24.95 10.53 3.02
N THR A 169 -25.62 9.40 3.20
CA THR A 169 -25.77 8.34 2.19
C THR A 169 -26.71 8.77 1.05
N PRO A 170 -26.64 8.16 -0.14
CA PRO A 170 -27.57 8.41 -1.25
C PRO A 170 -29.06 8.32 -0.89
N LEU A 171 -29.42 7.40 0.00
CA LEU A 171 -30.78 7.25 0.52
C LEU A 171 -30.81 7.40 2.03
N THR A 172 -31.79 8.15 2.56
CA THR A 172 -32.08 8.19 4.00
C THR A 172 -32.69 6.87 4.48
N ALA A 173 -32.80 6.70 5.79
CA ALA A 173 -33.45 5.51 6.36
C ALA A 173 -34.94 5.35 5.99
N ASP A 174 -35.60 6.42 5.54
CA ASP A 174 -36.99 6.40 5.07
C ASP A 174 -37.09 6.27 3.54
N GLY A 175 -35.96 6.13 2.84
CA GLY A 175 -35.90 5.93 1.39
C GLY A 175 -35.87 7.23 0.56
N GLU A 176 -35.74 8.39 1.22
CA GLU A 176 -35.66 9.67 0.53
C GLU A 176 -34.28 9.89 -0.10
N ARG A 177 -34.26 10.51 -1.28
CA ARG A 177 -33.01 10.78 -2.01
C ARG A 177 -32.29 11.99 -1.44
N THR A 178 -30.99 11.84 -1.22
CA THR A 178 -30.12 12.96 -0.78
C THR A 178 -29.35 13.58 -1.95
N SER A 179 -28.49 14.55 -1.66
CA SER A 179 -27.59 15.18 -2.64
C SER A 179 -26.55 14.21 -3.23
N ALA A 180 -26.27 13.08 -2.60
CA ALA A 180 -25.35 12.06 -3.11
C ALA A 180 -25.99 11.15 -4.18
N PHE A 181 -27.33 11.02 -4.19
CA PHE A 181 -28.04 10.13 -5.11
C PHE A 181 -27.82 10.46 -6.60
N PRO A 182 -27.91 11.73 -7.05
CA PRO A 182 -27.67 12.06 -8.45
C PRO A 182 -26.26 11.70 -8.91
N LEU A 183 -25.25 11.84 -8.04
CA LEU A 183 -23.87 11.48 -8.33
C LEU A 183 -23.72 9.97 -8.57
N VAL A 184 -24.18 9.15 -7.61
CA VAL A 184 -24.10 7.68 -7.74
C VAL A 184 -24.83 7.22 -9.00
N LYS A 185 -26.03 7.75 -9.27
CA LYS A 185 -26.78 7.46 -10.50
C LYS A 185 -26.01 7.84 -11.76
N LYS A 186 -25.34 8.99 -11.77
CA LYS A 186 -24.50 9.45 -12.89
C LYS A 186 -23.32 8.50 -13.11
N MET A 187 -22.60 8.14 -12.06
CA MET A 187 -21.46 7.24 -12.14
C MET A 187 -21.88 5.83 -12.56
N SER A 188 -23.01 5.29 -12.08
CA SER A 188 -23.50 4.00 -12.58
C SER A 188 -23.88 4.05 -14.06
N LYS A 189 -24.42 5.16 -14.55
CA LYS A 189 -24.80 5.31 -15.97
C LYS A 189 -23.59 5.40 -16.91
N ILE A 190 -22.43 5.88 -16.45
CA ILE A 190 -21.25 6.00 -17.32
C ILE A 190 -20.79 4.64 -17.84
N LEU A 191 -21.02 3.59 -17.05
CA LEU A 191 -20.65 2.20 -17.35
C LEU A 191 -21.28 1.71 -18.64
N ASN A 192 -22.50 2.15 -18.96
CA ASN A 192 -23.17 1.80 -20.22
C ASN A 192 -22.35 2.13 -21.47
N THR A 193 -21.39 3.06 -21.36
CA THR A 193 -20.52 3.47 -22.46
C THR A 193 -19.03 3.23 -22.21
N THR A 194 -18.60 3.04 -20.96
CA THR A 194 -17.18 2.97 -20.61
C THR A 194 -16.72 1.61 -20.08
N GLU A 195 -17.61 0.63 -19.89
CA GLU A 195 -17.28 -0.68 -19.32
C GLU A 195 -16.09 -1.34 -20.04
N SER A 196 -16.16 -1.47 -21.37
CA SER A 196 -15.08 -2.07 -22.15
C SER A 196 -13.75 -1.31 -22.02
N LEU A 197 -13.80 0.03 -21.92
CA LEU A 197 -12.59 0.83 -21.70
C LEU A 197 -12.00 0.57 -20.32
N ILE A 198 -12.83 0.53 -19.27
CA ILE A 198 -12.39 0.29 -17.89
C ILE A 198 -11.73 -1.10 -17.75
N LEU A 199 -12.32 -2.12 -18.39
CA LEU A 199 -11.82 -3.49 -18.29
C LEU A 199 -10.54 -3.74 -19.09
N ASN A 200 -10.36 -3.06 -20.22
CA ASN A 200 -9.26 -3.32 -21.15
C ASN A 200 -8.14 -2.27 -21.13
N ALA A 201 -8.34 -1.13 -20.47
CA ALA A 201 -7.29 -0.12 -20.35
C ALA A 201 -6.09 -0.68 -19.57
N GLN A 202 -4.90 -0.45 -20.11
CA GLN A 202 -3.64 -0.80 -19.49
C GLN A 202 -2.73 0.40 -19.46
N ARG A 203 -2.06 0.59 -18.33
CA ARG A 203 -0.99 1.58 -18.17
C ARG A 203 0.25 1.09 -18.92
N LYS A 204 0.96 2.00 -19.55
CA LYS A 204 2.29 1.77 -20.10
C LYS A 204 3.27 2.54 -19.24
N ALA A 205 3.84 1.87 -18.25
CA ALA A 205 4.82 2.44 -17.35
C ALA A 205 6.23 1.96 -17.71
N GLU A 206 7.15 2.90 -17.85
CA GLU A 206 8.60 2.64 -17.97
C GLU A 206 9.25 2.52 -16.57
N VAL A 207 8.56 3.02 -15.54
CA VAL A 207 9.00 3.00 -14.15
C VAL A 207 8.27 1.90 -13.38
N CYS A 208 8.99 1.18 -12.52
CA CYS A 208 8.41 0.31 -11.51
C CYS A 208 8.82 0.72 -10.11
N VAL A 209 7.86 0.76 -9.19
CA VAL A 209 8.10 0.95 -7.76
C VAL A 209 7.99 -0.41 -7.07
N LEU A 210 8.99 -0.78 -6.27
CA LEU A 210 8.96 -2.04 -5.52
C LEU A 210 8.27 -1.85 -4.17
N PHE A 211 7.23 -2.66 -3.94
CA PHE A 211 6.62 -2.83 -2.64
C PHE A 211 7.33 -3.97 -1.90
N TYR A 212 7.78 -3.72 -0.67
CA TYR A 212 8.45 -4.72 0.16
C TYR A 212 7.60 -5.05 1.41
N PRO A 213 6.76 -6.10 1.36
CA PRO A 213 5.87 -6.51 2.45
C PRO A 213 6.52 -6.62 3.84
N PRO A 214 7.77 -7.11 4.00
CA PRO A 214 8.39 -7.24 5.32
C PRO A 214 8.53 -5.92 6.09
N TYR A 215 8.56 -4.77 5.41
CA TYR A 215 8.56 -3.45 6.08
C TYR A 215 7.22 -3.05 6.67
N TYR A 216 6.17 -3.83 6.42
CA TYR A 216 4.82 -3.62 6.92
C TYR A 216 4.41 -4.59 8.03
N ALA A 217 5.33 -5.50 8.42
CA ALA A 217 5.23 -6.36 9.61
C ALA A 217 5.45 -5.59 10.91
N THR A 218 4.53 -4.67 11.22
CA THR A 218 4.69 -3.67 12.30
C THR A 218 3.37 -3.39 13.04
N GLU A 219 2.45 -4.35 13.11
CA GLU A 219 1.11 -4.15 13.70
C GLU A 219 1.13 -3.84 15.20
N LEU A 220 2.16 -4.32 15.89
CA LEU A 220 2.39 -4.18 17.34
C LEU A 220 3.82 -3.71 17.59
N GLU A 221 4.27 -2.78 16.77
CA GLU A 221 5.66 -2.32 16.82
C GLU A 221 6.02 -1.72 18.17
N ARG A 222 7.16 -2.15 18.70
CA ARG A 222 7.72 -1.63 19.95
C ARG A 222 8.65 -0.46 19.64
N PRO A 223 8.72 0.57 20.52
CA PRO A 223 9.66 1.66 20.34
C PRO A 223 11.09 1.16 20.13
N GLU A 224 11.77 1.68 19.11
CA GLU A 224 13.21 1.48 18.97
C GLU A 224 13.96 2.44 19.88
N VAL A 225 14.81 1.89 20.75
CA VAL A 225 15.57 2.65 21.77
C VAL A 225 17.08 2.58 21.53
N GLY A 226 17.49 2.16 20.34
CA GLY A 226 18.87 2.10 19.86
C GLY A 226 19.55 0.72 19.97
N ALA A 227 19.03 -0.18 20.81
CA ALA A 227 19.71 -1.44 21.10
C ALA A 227 19.69 -2.46 19.95
N SER A 228 18.84 -2.29 18.92
CA SER A 228 18.90 -3.10 17.69
C SER A 228 19.90 -2.57 16.65
N ASN A 229 20.45 -1.37 16.88
CA ASN A 229 21.29 -0.64 15.92
C ASN A 229 20.57 -0.36 14.58
N LEU A 230 19.24 -0.23 14.56
CA LEU A 230 18.52 0.26 13.38
C LEU A 230 18.77 1.75 13.20
N GLN A 231 19.31 2.13 12.03
CA GLN A 231 19.41 3.52 11.62
C GLN A 231 18.06 4.03 11.13
N PHE A 232 17.36 3.23 10.33
CA PHE A 232 16.05 3.52 9.80
C PHE A 232 15.03 2.47 10.24
N VAL A 233 14.13 2.86 11.13
CA VAL A 233 12.95 2.05 11.50
C VAL A 233 11.93 2.14 10.35
N PRO A 234 11.58 1.03 9.66
CA PRO A 234 10.73 1.08 8.47
C PRO A 234 9.39 1.79 8.70
N ALA A 235 8.67 1.50 9.78
CA ALA A 235 7.39 2.14 10.08
C ALA A 235 7.48 3.65 10.29
N ALA A 236 8.59 4.14 10.85
CA ALA A 236 8.80 5.56 11.10
C ALA A 236 9.05 6.37 9.82
N ILE A 237 9.60 5.72 8.78
CA ILE A 237 10.07 6.41 7.57
C ILE A 237 9.31 6.04 6.29
N ARG A 238 8.67 4.87 6.21
CA ARG A 238 7.93 4.42 5.01
C ARG A 238 6.81 5.37 4.61
N ARG A 239 6.15 6.04 5.57
CA ARG A 239 5.14 7.06 5.24
C ARG A 239 5.77 8.28 4.56
N PRO A 240 6.62 9.08 5.22
CA PRO A 240 7.14 10.32 4.62
C PRO A 240 8.06 10.08 3.42
N ALA A 241 8.84 8.99 3.38
CA ALA A 241 9.78 8.75 2.28
C ALA A 241 9.14 8.02 1.10
N TYR A 242 8.29 7.02 1.35
CA TYR A 242 7.77 6.14 0.29
C TYR A 242 6.32 6.45 -0.07
N PHE A 243 5.38 6.39 0.87
CA PHE A 243 3.94 6.54 0.59
C PHE A 243 3.56 8.00 0.26
N ASP A 244 3.83 8.93 1.17
CA ASP A 244 3.57 10.37 0.98
C ASP A 244 4.73 11.09 0.26
N GLY A 245 5.88 10.41 0.11
CA GLY A 245 7.05 10.89 -0.60
C GLY A 245 7.04 10.45 -2.06
N LEU A 246 7.75 9.35 -2.37
CA LEU A 246 7.92 8.84 -3.73
C LEU A 246 6.60 8.68 -4.50
N ILE A 247 5.66 7.89 -3.96
CA ILE A 247 4.42 7.55 -4.67
C ILE A 247 3.63 8.81 -5.02
N LYS A 248 3.49 9.72 -4.06
CA LYS A 248 2.83 11.00 -4.24
C LYS A 248 3.53 11.87 -5.30
N VAL A 249 4.85 11.98 -5.24
CA VAL A 249 5.62 12.81 -6.18
C VAL A 249 5.50 12.28 -7.61
N LEU A 250 5.58 10.96 -7.81
CA LEU A 250 5.38 10.36 -9.13
C LEU A 250 4.01 10.75 -9.72
N GLN A 251 2.95 10.70 -8.90
CA GLN A 251 1.62 11.14 -9.34
C GLN A 251 1.55 12.65 -9.64
N LEU A 252 2.16 13.51 -8.80
CA LEU A 252 2.18 14.95 -9.03
C LEU A 252 2.93 15.35 -10.30
N LEU A 253 3.99 14.60 -10.64
CA LEU A 253 4.78 14.80 -11.85
C LEU A 253 4.18 14.13 -13.10
N ASN A 254 3.02 13.45 -12.96
CA ASN A 254 2.42 12.63 -14.01
C ASN A 254 3.37 11.54 -14.55
N ILE A 255 4.20 10.98 -13.68
CA ILE A 255 5.06 9.85 -14.02
C ILE A 255 4.28 8.57 -13.73
N ASP A 256 3.90 7.88 -14.80
CA ASP A 256 3.24 6.60 -14.68
C ASP A 256 4.23 5.51 -14.23
N TYR A 257 3.89 4.85 -13.13
CA TYR A 257 4.61 3.70 -12.62
C TYR A 257 3.68 2.47 -12.52
N ASP A 258 4.27 1.28 -12.64
CA ASP A 258 3.71 0.03 -12.16
C ASP A 258 4.28 -0.29 -10.77
N MET A 259 3.61 -1.18 -10.02
CA MET A 259 4.13 -1.67 -8.75
C MET A 259 4.30 -3.19 -8.75
N ALA A 260 5.40 -3.67 -8.17
CA ALA A 260 5.67 -5.10 -8.02
C ALA A 260 6.00 -5.43 -6.56
N ASP A 261 5.53 -6.60 -6.10
CA ASP A 261 5.96 -7.19 -4.83
C ASP A 261 7.39 -7.73 -4.99
N LEU A 262 8.34 -7.11 -4.30
CA LEU A 262 9.75 -7.48 -4.32
C LEU A 262 9.96 -8.95 -3.93
N THR A 263 9.16 -9.48 -3.00
CA THR A 263 9.30 -10.86 -2.50
C THR A 263 8.80 -11.92 -3.48
N ARG A 264 8.17 -11.51 -4.59
CA ARG A 264 7.55 -12.42 -5.58
C ARG A 264 7.94 -12.11 -7.03
N THR A 265 8.67 -11.03 -7.25
CA THR A 265 9.24 -10.67 -8.55
C THR A 265 10.65 -11.25 -8.71
N ASN A 266 11.30 -10.97 -9.83
CA ASN A 266 12.69 -11.30 -10.10
C ASN A 266 13.27 -10.34 -11.15
N GLY A 267 14.58 -10.38 -11.36
CA GLY A 267 15.26 -9.51 -12.33
C GLY A 267 14.65 -9.56 -13.74
N ASP A 268 14.34 -10.76 -14.24
CA ASP A 268 13.76 -10.96 -15.58
C ASP A 268 12.39 -10.28 -15.74
N LYS A 269 11.52 -10.39 -14.73
CA LYS A 269 10.20 -9.74 -14.73
C LYS A 269 10.31 -8.22 -14.66
N LEU A 270 11.36 -7.71 -14.00
CA LEU A 270 11.64 -6.28 -13.89
C LEU A 270 12.30 -5.71 -15.14
N ASN A 271 12.97 -6.54 -15.96
CA ASN A 271 13.71 -6.13 -17.16
C ASN A 271 12.86 -5.46 -18.26
N LYS A 272 11.53 -5.46 -18.13
CA LYS A 272 10.63 -4.71 -19.01
C LYS A 272 10.50 -3.22 -18.64
N TYR A 273 11.03 -2.82 -17.48
CA TYR A 273 11.03 -1.44 -16.99
C TYR A 273 12.42 -0.82 -17.21
N GLU A 274 12.45 0.46 -17.57
CA GLU A 274 13.69 1.20 -17.75
C GLU A 274 14.30 1.61 -16.41
N GLN A 275 13.45 1.84 -15.40
CA GLN A 275 13.86 2.25 -14.07
C GLN A 275 13.02 1.56 -12.97
N VAL A 276 13.70 1.13 -11.91
CA VAL A 276 13.09 0.52 -10.73
C VAL A 276 13.45 1.33 -9.48
N TRP A 277 12.46 1.68 -8.67
CA TRP A 277 12.63 2.39 -7.40
C TRP A 277 12.44 1.45 -6.23
N VAL A 278 13.38 1.46 -5.30
CA VAL A 278 13.39 0.61 -4.11
C VAL A 278 13.51 1.48 -2.88
N PHE A 279 12.43 1.52 -2.09
CA PHE A 279 12.52 2.01 -0.72
C PHE A 279 13.21 0.94 0.13
N SER A 280 14.30 1.31 0.79
CA SER A 280 15.23 0.41 1.46
C SER A 280 15.76 1.05 2.76
N THR A 281 15.79 0.25 3.81
CA THR A 281 16.36 0.59 5.13
C THR A 281 17.61 -0.26 5.38
N ASP A 282 17.98 -0.42 6.65
CA ASP A 282 19.05 -1.31 7.11
C ASP A 282 18.84 -2.79 6.76
N GLU A 283 17.58 -3.21 6.61
CA GLU A 283 17.16 -4.61 6.57
C GLU A 283 16.58 -4.97 5.19
N MET A 284 17.07 -6.02 4.53
CA MET A 284 16.45 -6.60 3.33
C MET A 284 16.95 -8.02 3.16
N ASN A 285 16.07 -9.00 2.93
CA ASN A 285 16.47 -10.40 2.84
C ASN A 285 17.34 -10.65 1.59
N ALA A 286 18.16 -11.70 1.65
CA ALA A 286 19.19 -11.97 0.65
C ALA A 286 18.60 -12.14 -0.77
N ASN A 287 17.50 -12.89 -0.90
CA ASN A 287 16.84 -13.12 -2.19
C ASN A 287 16.27 -11.82 -2.79
N ASP A 288 15.78 -10.94 -1.93
CA ASP A 288 15.18 -9.66 -2.34
C ASP A 288 16.27 -8.67 -2.77
N GLN A 289 17.40 -8.64 -2.06
CA GLN A 289 18.61 -7.93 -2.49
C GLN A 289 19.12 -8.45 -3.84
N GLN A 290 19.17 -9.78 -4.01
CA GLN A 290 19.65 -10.41 -5.23
C GLN A 290 18.77 -10.06 -6.44
N THR A 291 17.44 -9.98 -6.24
CA THR A 291 16.49 -9.55 -7.29
C THR A 291 16.82 -8.18 -7.86
N VAL A 292 17.17 -7.21 -7.00
CA VAL A 292 17.56 -5.86 -7.43
C VAL A 292 18.89 -5.89 -8.19
N VAL A 293 19.88 -6.63 -7.69
CA VAL A 293 21.19 -6.79 -8.35
C VAL A 293 21.05 -7.46 -9.72
N ASP A 294 20.21 -8.48 -9.83
CA ASP A 294 19.99 -9.21 -11.09
C ASP A 294 19.34 -8.30 -12.14
N TYR A 295 18.36 -7.49 -11.75
CA TYR A 295 17.77 -6.48 -12.64
C TYR A 295 18.82 -5.49 -13.17
N VAL A 296 19.71 -4.99 -12.31
CA VAL A 296 20.79 -4.08 -12.72
C VAL A 296 21.79 -4.78 -13.65
N LYS A 297 22.15 -6.05 -13.37
CA LYS A 297 23.04 -6.84 -14.23
C LYS A 297 22.47 -7.11 -15.62
N LEU A 298 21.14 -7.12 -15.76
CA LEU A 298 20.45 -7.22 -17.05
C LEU A 298 20.43 -5.89 -17.83
N GLY A 299 20.98 -4.81 -17.26
CA GLY A 299 21.06 -3.48 -17.89
C GLY A 299 20.01 -2.49 -17.39
N GLY A 300 19.21 -2.85 -16.39
CA GLY A 300 18.21 -1.96 -15.78
C GLY A 300 18.81 -0.89 -14.87
N ASN A 301 18.09 0.22 -14.69
CA ASN A 301 18.49 1.30 -13.77
C ASN A 301 17.72 1.19 -12.44
N ALA A 302 18.40 1.02 -11.32
CA ALA A 302 17.78 0.97 -10.00
C ALA A 302 18.10 2.22 -9.17
N VAL A 303 17.08 2.77 -8.50
CA VAL A 303 17.22 3.86 -7.53
C VAL A 303 16.86 3.32 -6.15
N LEU A 304 17.80 3.38 -5.20
CA LEU A 304 17.61 2.89 -3.84
C LEU A 304 17.67 4.05 -2.83
N PHE A 305 16.72 4.11 -1.90
CA PHE A 305 16.65 5.18 -0.91
C PHE A 305 15.87 4.76 0.36
N PRO A 306 16.10 5.39 1.52
CA PRO A 306 17.20 6.29 1.81
C PRO A 306 18.51 5.57 2.17
N ASN A 307 18.51 4.23 2.27
CA ASN A 307 19.68 3.49 2.75
C ASN A 307 19.95 2.21 1.94
N LEU A 308 21.22 1.76 1.97
CA LEU A 308 21.62 0.44 1.48
C LEU A 308 21.55 -0.57 2.63
N PRO A 309 20.90 -1.74 2.43
CA PRO A 309 20.75 -2.73 3.48
C PRO A 309 22.07 -3.44 3.78
N TYR A 310 22.21 -3.96 4.99
CA TYR A 310 23.39 -4.72 5.42
C TYR A 310 23.08 -5.97 6.26
N ARG A 311 21.80 -6.24 6.48
CA ARG A 311 21.32 -7.42 7.18
C ARG A 311 19.95 -7.82 6.66
N GLU A 312 19.57 -9.07 6.92
CA GLU A 312 18.23 -9.58 6.65
C GLU A 312 17.27 -9.24 7.78
N MET A 313 15.98 -9.50 7.61
CA MET A 313 14.97 -9.27 8.65
C MET A 313 15.24 -10.10 9.92
N ASN A 314 15.82 -11.30 9.76
CA ASN A 314 16.29 -12.16 10.85
C ASN A 314 17.63 -11.70 11.50
N GLN A 315 18.11 -10.51 11.12
CA GLN A 315 19.36 -9.87 11.60
C GLN A 315 20.67 -10.54 11.18
N SER A 316 20.63 -11.56 10.32
CA SER A 316 21.84 -12.13 9.75
C SER A 316 22.53 -11.09 8.84
N PRO A 317 23.88 -10.96 8.88
CA PRO A 317 24.58 -10.04 7.98
C PRO A 317 24.35 -10.37 6.50
N CYS A 318 24.02 -9.36 5.69
CA CYS A 318 23.78 -9.51 4.26
C CYS A 318 24.08 -8.21 3.50
N ASN A 319 25.15 -8.22 2.70
CA ASN A 319 25.68 -7.04 2.01
C ASN A 319 25.62 -7.18 0.47
N ILE A 320 24.67 -7.92 -0.09
CA ILE A 320 24.63 -8.26 -1.52
C ILE A 320 24.62 -7.00 -2.39
N ILE A 321 23.73 -6.03 -2.09
CA ILE A 321 23.65 -4.77 -2.85
C ILE A 321 24.93 -3.93 -2.66
N ARG A 322 25.42 -3.79 -1.42
CA ARG A 322 26.63 -3.02 -1.12
C ARG A 322 27.86 -3.56 -1.85
N ASN A 323 28.02 -4.89 -1.87
CA ASN A 323 29.09 -5.56 -2.59
C ASN A 323 28.97 -5.35 -4.11
N ALA A 324 27.76 -5.37 -4.65
CA ALA A 324 27.54 -5.11 -6.08
C ALA A 324 27.86 -3.66 -6.48
N LEU A 325 27.61 -2.71 -5.58
CA LEU A 325 27.93 -1.28 -5.76
C LEU A 325 29.37 -0.92 -5.37
N GLN A 326 30.13 -1.84 -4.77
CA GLN A 326 31.44 -1.56 -4.16
C GLN A 326 31.37 -0.41 -3.13
N ALA A 327 30.23 -0.28 -2.44
CA ALA A 327 29.96 0.79 -1.50
C ALA A 327 30.27 0.35 -0.06
N THR A 328 31.27 0.98 0.55
CA THR A 328 31.64 0.73 1.95
C THR A 328 31.17 1.89 2.84
N PRO A 329 30.38 1.65 3.89
CA PRO A 329 29.96 2.71 4.80
C PRO A 329 31.17 3.25 5.57
N THR A 330 31.39 4.56 5.54
CA THR A 330 32.47 5.25 6.29
C THR A 330 31.96 5.92 7.56
N GLY A 331 30.66 6.15 7.65
CA GLY A 331 30.03 6.74 8.84
C GLY A 331 28.57 7.09 8.64
N HIS A 332 27.99 7.71 9.65
CA HIS A 332 26.68 8.35 9.56
C HIS A 332 26.71 9.69 10.27
N GLU A 333 25.94 10.65 9.77
CA GLU A 333 25.82 11.98 10.33
C GLU A 333 24.36 12.27 10.72
N ILE A 334 24.16 12.82 11.90
CA ILE A 334 22.84 13.30 12.37
C ILE A 334 22.88 14.82 12.35
N ILE A 335 22.06 15.42 11.48
CA ILE A 335 22.04 16.86 11.24
C ILE A 335 20.66 17.38 11.60
N ASP A 336 20.54 18.51 12.31
CA ASP A 336 19.23 19.07 12.74
C ASP A 336 18.30 19.37 11.53
N SER A 337 18.88 19.65 10.36
CA SER A 337 18.17 19.71 9.09
C SER A 337 19.07 19.26 7.94
N PRO A 338 19.08 17.95 7.57
CA PRO A 338 19.95 17.47 6.52
C PRO A 338 19.47 17.99 5.16
N LEU A 339 20.37 18.66 4.46
CA LEU A 339 20.20 19.15 3.10
C LEU A 339 21.38 18.61 2.29
N ILE A 340 21.10 18.03 1.13
CA ILE A 340 22.15 17.56 0.21
C ILE A 340 21.90 18.12 -1.18
N ASP A 341 22.96 18.26 -1.97
CA ASP A 341 22.86 18.56 -3.39
C ASP A 341 22.80 17.24 -4.16
N ILE A 342 21.83 17.11 -5.06
CA ILE A 342 21.65 15.93 -5.93
C ILE A 342 21.63 16.42 -7.37
N LEU A 343 22.66 16.09 -8.14
CA LEU A 343 22.84 16.58 -9.52
C LEU A 343 22.76 18.13 -9.54
N ASP A 344 21.82 18.70 -10.30
CA ASP A 344 21.61 20.15 -10.39
C ASP A 344 20.66 20.71 -9.32
N PHE A 345 20.08 19.86 -8.48
CA PHE A 345 19.19 20.26 -7.40
C PHE A 345 19.97 20.53 -6.12
N LYS A 346 19.78 21.72 -5.56
CA LYS A 346 20.44 22.16 -4.34
C LYS A 346 19.51 22.10 -3.13
N ASP A 347 20.10 21.94 -1.96
CA ASP A 347 19.40 22.00 -0.68
C ASP A 347 18.19 21.04 -0.60
N VAL A 348 18.35 19.80 -1.09
CA VAL A 348 17.31 18.78 -1.05
C VAL A 348 17.18 18.22 0.36
N LYS A 349 15.99 18.31 0.94
CA LYS A 349 15.69 17.80 2.27
C LYS A 349 15.73 16.26 2.29
N CYS A 350 16.54 15.70 3.17
CA CYS A 350 16.68 14.24 3.33
C CYS A 350 16.22 13.75 4.70
N ALA A 351 16.09 12.42 4.84
CA ALA A 351 15.81 11.78 6.10
C ALA A 351 17.10 11.56 6.90
N ASN A 352 17.06 11.69 8.22
CA ASN A 352 18.19 11.35 9.09
C ASN A 352 18.17 9.88 9.52
N PRO A 353 19.35 9.29 9.80
CA PRO A 353 20.70 9.86 9.62
C PRO A 353 21.15 9.89 8.14
N GLN A 354 22.11 10.77 7.79
CA GLN A 354 22.80 10.65 6.50
C GLN A 354 23.82 9.53 6.57
N MET A 355 23.78 8.58 5.65
CA MET A 355 24.75 7.49 5.56
C MET A 355 25.84 7.88 4.58
N VAL A 356 27.10 7.85 5.01
CA VAL A 356 28.25 8.20 4.18
C VAL A 356 28.92 6.92 3.69
N TYR A 357 29.14 6.83 2.39
CA TYR A 357 29.80 5.72 1.74
C TYR A 357 31.08 6.24 1.06
N SER A 358 32.18 5.47 1.13
CA SER A 358 33.33 5.74 0.26
C SER A 358 33.05 5.18 -1.12
N ASP A 359 33.36 5.99 -2.14
CA ASP A 359 33.60 5.46 -3.49
C ASP A 359 34.99 4.83 -3.49
N GLU A 360 35.05 3.51 -3.70
CA GLU A 360 36.28 2.83 -4.13
C GLU A 360 36.36 2.75 -5.67
N SER A 361 35.44 3.41 -6.39
CA SER A 361 35.29 3.37 -7.85
C SER A 361 36.43 4.05 -8.61
#